data_AF-A0ABD6W974-F1
#
_entry.id   AF-A0ABD6W974-F1
#
_cell.length_a   1.000
_cell.length_b   1.000
_cell.length_c   1.000
_cell.angle_alpha   90.00
_cell.angle_beta   90.00
_cell.angle_gamma   90.00
#
_symmetry.space_group_name_H-M   'P 1'
#
loop_
_entity.id
_entity.type
_entity.pdbx_description
1 polymer ?
#
loop_
_entity_poly.entity_id
_entity_poly.type
_entity_poly.pdbx_seq_one_letter_code
_entity_poly.pdbx_strand_id
1 'polypeptide(L)' 'MTVHVTPEAEALWQEAETAERESRAAQERSATARRRAVAIARADRYSLDAAAAAFGVSRSRVQQLERAAAS' A
#
# COMPACT_ATOMS: atom_id res chain seq x y z
N MET A 1 24.23 -26.94 -19.43
CA MET A 1 23.63 -27.91 -18.50
C MET A 1 22.35 -27.30 -17.99
N THR A 2 21.20 -27.80 -18.42
CA THR A 2 19.89 -27.33 -17.96
C THR A 2 19.53 -28.11 -16.70
N VAL A 3 19.32 -27.41 -15.60
CA VAL A 3 18.86 -28.02 -14.34
C VAL A 3 17.35 -28.01 -14.35
N HIS A 4 16.73 -29.17 -14.17
CA HIS A 4 15.28 -29.33 -14.12
C HIS A 4 14.88 -29.62 -12.67
N VAL A 5 13.90 -28.87 -12.16
CA VAL A 5 13.20 -29.17 -10.91
C VAL A 5 11.97 -30.04 -11.19
N THR A 6 11.33 -30.55 -10.14
CA THR A 6 10.08 -31.29 -10.32
C THR A 6 8.98 -30.35 -10.83
N PRO A 7 8.02 -30.82 -11.65
CA PRO A 7 6.91 -30.00 -12.11
C PRO A 7 6.08 -29.40 -10.96
N GLU A 8 5.98 -30.09 -9.83
CA GLU A 8 5.32 -29.60 -8.63
C GLU A 8 6.05 -28.40 -8.01
N ALA A 9 7.39 -28.46 -7.92
CA ALA A 9 8.18 -27.34 -7.42
C ALA A 9 8.09 -26.12 -8.35
N GLU A 10 8.09 -26.34 -9.66
CA GLU A 10 7.88 -25.28 -10.65
C GLU A 10 6.49 -24.66 -10.53
N ALA A 11 5.43 -25.47 -10.36
CA ALA A 11 4.08 -24.98 -10.18
C ALA A 11 3.93 -24.11 -8.92
N LEU A 12 4.47 -24.56 -7.78
CA LEU A 12 4.47 -23.79 -6.53
C LEU A 12 5.25 -22.47 -6.66
N TRP A 13 6.37 -22.48 -7.40
CA TRP A 13 7.13 -21.27 -7.66
C TRP A 13 6.31 -20.24 -8.47
N GLN A 14 5.64 -20.70 -9.54
CA GLN A 14 4.79 -19.84 -10.37
C GLN A 14 3.59 -19.29 -9.60
N GLU A 15 3.01 -20.09 -8.70
CA GLU A 15 1.95 -19.65 -7.78
C GLU A 15 2.47 -18.54 -6.86
N ALA A 16 3.63 -18.73 -6.24
CA ALA A 16 4.25 -17.74 -5.35
C ALA A 16 4.55 -16.42 -6.08
N GLU A 17 5.09 -16.48 -7.30
CA GLU A 17 5.33 -15.28 -8.11
C GLU A 17 4.03 -14.53 -8.44
N THR A 18 2.95 -15.26 -8.69
CA THR A 18 1.62 -14.67 -8.93
C THR A 18 1.09 -13.99 -7.68
N ALA A 19 1.12 -14.70 -6.55
CA ALA A 19 0.72 -14.16 -5.26
C ALA A 19 1.54 -12.92 -4.87
N GLU A 20 2.84 -12.91 -5.16
CA GLU A 20 3.70 -11.76 -4.90
C GLU A 20 3.30 -10.54 -5.75
N ARG A 21 3.03 -10.73 -7.04
CA ARG A 21 2.55 -9.65 -7.92
C ARG A 21 1.21 -9.07 -7.42
N GLU A 22 0.28 -9.93 -7.03
CA GLU A 22 -1.01 -9.52 -6.49
C GLU A 22 -0.87 -8.77 -5.15
N SER A 23 0.02 -9.24 -4.26
CA SER A 23 0.33 -8.59 -2.99
C SER A 23 0.91 -7.21 -3.20
N ARG A 24 1.88 -7.05 -4.11
CA ARG A 24 2.46 -5.75 -4.47
C ARG A 24 1.39 -4.80 -4.99
N ALA A 25 0.56 -5.26 -5.93
CA ALA A 25 -0.54 -4.45 -6.46
C ALA A 25 -1.57 -4.06 -5.37
N ALA A 26 -1.88 -4.97 -4.44
CA ALA A 26 -2.78 -4.67 -3.32
C ALA A 26 -2.17 -3.61 -2.39
N GLN A 27 -0.87 -3.71 -2.07
CA GLN A 27 -0.17 -2.73 -1.26
C GLN A 27 -0.13 -1.35 -1.92
N GLU A 28 0.12 -1.28 -3.23
CA GLU A 28 0.08 -0.03 -4.01
C GLU A 28 -1.31 0.61 -3.98
N ARG A 29 -2.37 -0.17 -4.27
CA ARG A 29 -3.76 0.31 -4.18
C ARG A 29 -4.07 0.84 -2.78
N SER A 30 -3.64 0.11 -1.76
CA SER A 30 -3.82 0.47 -0.35
C SER A 30 -3.08 1.75 0.02
N ALA A 31 -1.85 1.95 -0.48
CA ALA A 31 -1.08 3.17 -0.26
C ALA A 31 -1.74 4.38 -0.94
N THR A 32 -2.16 4.23 -2.19
CA THR A 32 -2.86 5.27 -2.96
C THR A 32 -4.17 5.66 -2.29
N ALA A 33 -4.97 4.70 -1.83
CA ALA A 33 -6.22 4.97 -1.12
C ALA A 33 -5.99 5.80 0.15
N ARG A 34 -4.97 5.46 0.95
CA ARG A 34 -4.63 6.21 2.17
C ARG A 34 -4.20 7.65 1.86
N ARG A 35 -3.38 7.86 0.83
CA ARG A 35 -2.98 9.20 0.37
C ARG A 35 -4.20 10.04 -0.03
N ARG A 36 -5.12 9.46 -0.81
CA ARG A 36 -6.36 10.13 -1.24
C ARG A 36 -7.28 10.46 -0.05
N ALA A 37 -7.45 9.53 0.88
CA ALA A 37 -8.25 9.76 2.09
C ALA A 37 -7.71 10.93 2.93
N VAL A 38 -6.39 11.00 3.12
CA VAL A 38 -5.76 12.14 3.78
C VAL A 38 -6.01 13.42 2.97
N ALA A 39 -5.74 13.44 1.67
CA ALA A 39 -5.94 14.63 0.84
C ALA A 39 -7.39 15.18 0.94
N ILE A 40 -8.40 14.30 0.92
CA ILE A 40 -9.81 14.67 1.10
C ILE A 40 -10.04 15.29 2.48
N ALA A 41 -9.61 14.63 3.57
CA ALA A 41 -9.77 15.18 4.92
C ALA A 41 -9.10 16.55 5.09
N ARG A 42 -7.94 16.75 4.46
CA ARG A 42 -7.23 18.04 4.48
C ARG A 42 -7.98 19.11 3.68
N ALA A 43 -8.55 18.76 2.53
CA ALA A 43 -9.41 19.65 1.75
C ALA A 43 -10.68 20.06 2.52
N ASP A 44 -11.24 19.13 3.30
CA ASP A 44 -12.38 19.34 4.20
C ASP A 44 -12.02 20.11 5.49
N ARG A 45 -10.82 20.72 5.54
CA ARG A 45 -10.33 21.58 6.63
C ARG A 45 -10.12 20.89 7.98
N TYR A 46 -10.08 19.56 8.03
CA TYR A 46 -9.64 18.87 9.26
C TYR A 46 -8.19 19.27 9.59
N SER A 47 -7.85 19.36 10.88
CA SER A 47 -6.45 19.51 11.32
C SER A 47 -5.68 18.18 11.18
N LEU A 48 -4.34 18.21 11.28
CA LEU A 48 -3.54 16.97 11.22
C LEU A 48 -3.91 16.01 12.35
N ASP A 49 -4.18 16.55 13.54
CA ASP A 49 -4.55 15.75 14.71
C ASP A 49 -5.97 15.18 14.58
N ALA A 50 -6.91 15.96 14.04
CA ALA A 50 -8.28 15.49 13.81
C ALA A 50 -8.32 14.36 12.76
N ALA A 51 -7.57 14.50 11.66
CA ALA A 51 -7.44 13.44 10.67
C ALA A 51 -6.73 12.20 11.24
N ALA A 52 -5.70 12.39 12.07
CA ALA A 52 -4.99 11.30 12.74
C ALA A 52 -5.92 10.52 13.68
N ALA A 53 -6.72 11.22 14.48
CA ALA A 53 -7.73 10.62 15.34
C ALA A 53 -8.80 9.87 14.54
N ALA A 54 -9.32 10.47 13.46
CA ALA A 54 -10.34 9.86 12.60
C ALA A 54 -9.86 8.57 11.92
N PHE A 55 -8.59 8.50 11.51
CA PHE A 55 -8.02 7.35 10.82
C PHE A 55 -7.29 6.36 11.74
N GLY A 56 -7.22 6.63 13.05
CA GLY A 56 -6.51 5.76 14.00
C GLY A 56 -5.01 5.65 13.74
N VAL A 57 -4.37 6.73 13.28
CA VAL A 57 -2.93 6.78 12.98
C VAL A 57 -2.25 7.94 13.70
N SER A 58 -0.93 8.00 13.66
CA SER A 58 -0.19 9.13 14.22
C SER A 58 -0.30 10.39 13.34
N ARG A 59 -0.17 11.57 13.96
CA ARG A 59 -0.03 12.87 13.26
C ARG A 59 1.09 12.83 12.21
N SER A 60 2.23 12.25 12.55
CA SER A 60 3.38 12.12 11.64
C SER A 60 3.05 11.30 10.39
N ARG A 61 2.23 10.24 10.54
CA ARG A 61 1.79 9.42 9.42
C ARG A 61 0.87 10.21 8.48
N VAL A 62 -0.05 11.01 9.01
CA VAL A 62 -0.90 11.90 8.19
C VAL A 62 -0.01 12.88 7.40
N GLN A 63 0.97 13.50 8.05
CA GLN A 63 1.87 14.45 7.39
C GLN A 63 2.71 13.80 6.28
N GLN A 64 3.16 12.55 6.47
CA GLN A 64 3.88 11.80 5.43
C GLN A 64 2.97 11.49 4.23
N LEU A 65 1.73 11.06 4.49
CA LEU A 65 0.75 10.73 3.46
C LEU A 65 0.31 11.96 2.67
N GLU A 66 0.16 13.12 3.33
CA GLU A 66 -0.14 14.40 2.69
C GLU A 66 0.97 14.82 1.73
N ARG A 67 2.24 14.77 2.16
CA ARG A 67 3.39 15.08 1.29
C ARG A 67 3.47 14.13 0.09
N ALA A 68 3.29 12.84 0.32
CA ALA A 68 3.33 11.82 -0.74
C ALA A 68 2.14 11.90 -1.72
N ALA A 69 1.06 12.62 -1.38
CA ALA A 69 -0.06 12.87 -2.27
C ALA A 69 0.16 14.11 -3.17
N ALA A 70 1.04 15.02 -2.76
CA ALA A 70 1.39 16.24 -3.48
C ALA A 70 2.61 16.09 -4.41
N SER A 71 3.24 14.90 -4.40
CA SER A 71 4.38 14.52 -5.26
C SER A 71 3.87 13.78 -6.49
#